data_AF-R7HF41-F1
#
_entry.id   AF-R7HF41-F1
#
_cell.length_a   1.000
_cell.length_b   1.000
_cell.length_c   1.000
_cell.angle_alpha   90.00
_cell.angle_beta   90.00
_cell.angle_gamma   90.00
#
_symmetry.space_group_name_H-M   'P 1'
#
loop_
_entity.id
_entity.type
_entity.pdbx_description
1 polymer ?
#
loop_
_entity_poly.entity_id
_entity_poly.type
_entity_poly.pdbx_seq_one_letter_code
_entity_poly.pdbx_strand_id
1 'polypeptide(L)'
;MKKNEKKLYKSNKNVSDADYDIKKFLIILTILIVVVVGLYFLSNAIVNKRDNKESNVNTNITISYDTLNVGMIFNRPYDEYYVIAYDSTIDDAMVYSTLITNYTKKENSIKIYYCDLNKIVNKDYKSKDGKSNPNASSVQELSFNEVTLLKIRNKKVVNYIDNIDQIKSTLK
;
A
#
# COMPACT_ATOMS: atom_id res chain seq x y z
N MET A 1 -52.35 -65.13 38.66
CA MET A 1 -51.82 -64.17 37.66
C MET A 1 -50.86 -63.23 38.37
N LYS A 2 -49.56 -63.24 38.03
CA LYS A 2 -48.55 -62.31 38.59
C LYS A 2 -48.41 -61.11 37.64
N LYS A 3 -48.65 -59.90 38.15
CA LYS A 3 -48.54 -58.64 37.42
C LYS A 3 -47.07 -58.21 37.38
N ASN A 4 -46.48 -58.18 36.19
CA ASN A 4 -45.11 -57.69 35.98
C ASN A 4 -45.14 -56.17 35.80
N GLU A 5 -44.61 -55.43 36.78
CA GLU A 5 -44.39 -54.00 36.63
C GLU A 5 -43.04 -53.74 35.95
N LYS A 6 -43.10 -53.18 34.73
CA LYS A 6 -41.93 -52.79 33.94
C LYS A 6 -41.26 -51.58 34.60
N LYS A 7 -40.02 -51.74 35.07
CA LYS A 7 -39.17 -50.62 35.50
C LYS A 7 -38.75 -49.81 34.26
N LEU A 8 -39.24 -48.58 34.17
CA LEU A 8 -38.81 -47.60 33.17
C LEU A 8 -37.43 -47.06 33.56
N TYR A 9 -36.40 -47.40 32.79
CA TYR A 9 -35.08 -46.79 32.92
C TYR A 9 -35.14 -45.35 32.35
N LYS A 10 -35.07 -44.35 33.23
CA LYS A 10 -34.78 -42.97 32.82
C LYS A 10 -33.30 -42.87 32.47
N SER A 11 -33.01 -42.66 31.19
CA SER A 11 -31.66 -42.35 30.69
C SER A 11 -31.26 -40.94 31.14
N ASN A 12 -30.44 -40.83 32.20
CA ASN A 12 -29.77 -39.58 32.54
C ASN A 12 -28.65 -39.32 31.51
N LYS A 13 -28.87 -38.35 30.61
CA LYS A 13 -27.81 -37.78 29.78
C LYS A 13 -26.95 -36.87 30.66
N ASN A 14 -25.90 -37.44 31.25
CA ASN A 14 -24.79 -36.63 31.76
C ASN A 14 -23.98 -36.15 30.55
N VAL A 15 -24.29 -34.96 30.06
CA VAL A 15 -23.39 -34.25 29.12
C VAL A 15 -22.19 -33.85 29.96
N SER A 16 -21.02 -34.42 29.67
CA SER A 16 -19.79 -34.15 30.40
C SER A 16 -19.34 -32.71 30.12
N ASP A 17 -18.77 -32.01 31.12
CA ASP A 17 -18.22 -30.65 30.94
C ASP A 17 -17.21 -30.56 29.77
N ALA A 18 -16.51 -31.67 29.47
CA ALA A 18 -15.64 -31.79 28.31
C ALA A 18 -16.37 -31.59 26.96
N ASP A 19 -17.62 -32.05 26.85
CA ASP A 19 -18.42 -31.87 25.63
C ASP A 19 -18.81 -30.40 25.40
N TYR A 20 -18.93 -29.62 26.47
CA TYR A 20 -19.24 -28.20 26.40
C TYR A 20 -18.02 -27.38 25.96
N ASP A 21 -16.84 -27.71 26.44
CA ASP A 21 -15.59 -27.05 26.06
C ASP A 21 -15.19 -27.34 24.61
N ILE A 22 -15.40 -28.58 24.13
CA ILE A 22 -15.17 -28.95 22.72
C ILE A 22 -16.14 -28.19 21.80
N LYS A 23 -17.41 -28.04 22.20
CA LYS A 23 -18.40 -27.27 21.43
C LYS A 23 -18.06 -25.79 21.35
N LYS A 24 -17.59 -25.18 22.45
CA LYS A 24 -17.13 -23.79 22.45
C LYS A 24 -15.94 -23.59 21.52
N PHE A 25 -14.97 -24.50 21.55
CA PHE A 25 -13.81 -24.46 20.67
C PHE A 25 -14.23 -24.52 19.19
N LEU A 26 -15.15 -25.43 18.83
CA LEU A 26 -15.67 -25.55 17.46
C LEU A 26 -16.44 -24.30 17.01
N ILE A 27 -17.19 -23.65 17.89
CA ILE A 27 -17.89 -22.40 17.58
C ILE A 27 -16.88 -21.29 17.28
N ILE A 28 -15.85 -21.12 18.11
CA ILE A 28 -14.80 -20.12 17.91
C ILE A 28 -14.05 -20.36 16.60
N LEU A 29 -13.71 -21.61 16.31
CA LEU A 29 -13.04 -22.00 15.06
C LEU A 29 -13.90 -21.67 13.83
N THR A 30 -15.21 -21.92 13.92
CA THR A 30 -16.17 -21.61 12.86
C THR A 30 -16.26 -20.10 12.62
N ILE A 31 -16.32 -19.30 13.69
CA ILE A 31 -16.33 -17.83 13.59
C ILE A 31 -15.05 -17.32 12.92
N LEU A 32 -13.88 -17.87 13.27
CA LEU A 32 -12.61 -17.49 12.67
C LEU A 32 -12.61 -17.72 11.14
N ILE A 33 -13.11 -18.88 10.70
CA ILE A 33 -13.24 -19.21 9.27
C ILE A 33 -14.18 -18.23 8.57
N VAL A 34 -15.33 -17.92 9.18
CA VAL A 34 -16.30 -16.97 8.63
C VAL A 34 -15.68 -15.57 8.48
N VAL A 35 -14.89 -15.12 9.45
CA VAL A 35 -14.19 -13.83 9.37
C VAL A 35 -13.20 -13.81 8.20
N VAL A 36 -12.39 -14.86 8.03
CA VAL A 36 -11.42 -14.96 6.93
C VAL A 36 -12.13 -14.97 5.57
N VAL A 37 -13.22 -15.74 5.43
CA VAL A 37 -14.03 -15.77 4.20
C VAL A 37 -14.69 -14.41 3.94
N GLY A 38 -15.20 -13.76 4.98
CA GLY A 38 -15.79 -12.42 4.89
C GLY A 38 -14.79 -11.38 4.40
N LEU A 39 -13.57 -11.40 4.94
CA LEU A 39 -12.48 -10.51 4.49
C LEU A 39 -12.10 -10.79 3.03
N TYR A 40 -11.98 -12.06 2.63
CA TYR A 40 -11.70 -12.42 1.24
C TYR A 40 -12.78 -11.90 0.27
N PHE A 41 -14.06 -12.05 0.62
CA PHE A 41 -15.16 -11.57 -0.21
C PHE A 41 -15.21 -10.03 -0.25
N LEU A 42 -14.92 -9.36 0.86
CA LEU A 42 -14.82 -7.91 0.93
C LEU A 42 -13.66 -7.39 0.07
N SER A 43 -12.50 -8.05 0.13
CA SER A 43 -11.36 -7.74 -0.75
C SER A 43 -11.72 -7.90 -2.23
N ASN A 44 -12.36 -9.01 -2.62
CA ASN A 44 -12.79 -9.21 -4.01
C ASN A 44 -13.87 -8.21 -4.45
N ALA A 45 -14.80 -7.82 -3.58
CA ALA A 45 -15.81 -6.81 -3.90
C ALA A 45 -15.21 -5.41 -4.10
N ILE A 46 -14.15 -5.07 -3.37
CA ILE A 46 -13.42 -3.81 -3.51
C ILE A 46 -12.54 -3.83 -4.77
N VAL A 47 -11.91 -4.97 -5.09
CA VAL A 47 -11.04 -5.13 -6.26
C VAL A 47 -11.87 -5.19 -7.56
N ASN A 48 -12.95 -5.95 -7.62
CA ASN A 48 -13.78 -6.09 -8.84
C ASN A 48 -14.54 -4.81 -9.24
N LYS A 49 -14.66 -3.82 -8.35
CA LYS A 49 -15.19 -2.49 -8.70
C LYS A 49 -14.21 -1.62 -9.49
N ARG A 50 -12.96 -2.07 -9.69
CA ARG A 50 -11.94 -1.34 -10.45
C ARG A 50 -11.89 -1.70 -11.94
N ASP A 51 -12.52 -2.81 -12.35
CA ASP A 51 -12.35 -3.37 -13.70
C ASP A 51 -13.57 -3.18 -14.64
N ASN A 52 -14.57 -2.38 -14.26
CA ASN A 52 -15.69 -2.02 -15.14
C ASN A 52 -15.90 -0.51 -15.18
N LYS A 53 -15.02 0.20 -15.89
CA LYS A 53 -15.38 1.47 -16.53
C LYS A 53 -14.78 1.49 -17.93
N GLU A 54 -15.66 1.33 -18.92
CA GLU A 54 -15.39 1.70 -20.31
C GLU A 54 -14.78 3.11 -20.36
N SER A 55 -13.69 3.20 -21.10
CA SER A 55 -12.88 4.38 -21.25
C SER A 55 -13.59 5.39 -22.16
N ASN A 56 -14.34 6.30 -21.55
CA ASN A 56 -14.61 7.59 -22.18
C ASN A 56 -13.51 8.55 -21.76
N VAL A 57 -12.67 8.89 -22.74
CA VAL A 57 -11.57 9.86 -22.63
C VAL A 57 -12.17 11.21 -22.27
N ASN A 58 -12.18 11.50 -20.97
CA ASN A 58 -12.29 12.84 -20.44
C ASN A 58 -10.99 13.08 -19.67
N THR A 59 -10.26 14.10 -20.09
CA THR A 59 -9.04 14.63 -19.46
C THR A 59 -9.29 15.02 -18.01
N ASN A 60 -9.27 14.03 -17.14
CA ASN A 60 -9.21 14.18 -15.70
C ASN A 60 -8.13 13.23 -15.22
N ILE A 61 -7.10 13.85 -14.64
CA ILE A 61 -5.89 13.25 -14.08
C ILE A 61 -6.27 11.97 -13.33
N THR A 62 -5.82 10.83 -13.88
CA THR A 62 -5.90 9.53 -13.24
C THR A 62 -5.18 9.62 -11.91
N ILE A 63 -5.94 9.67 -10.81
CA ILE A 63 -5.37 9.65 -9.46
C ILE A 63 -4.53 8.38 -9.34
N SER A 64 -3.23 8.61 -9.21
CA SER A 64 -2.18 7.70 -9.62
C SER A 64 -1.86 6.67 -8.53
N TYR A 65 -1.92 5.38 -8.91
CA TYR A 65 -1.36 4.26 -8.14
C TYR A 65 0.18 4.35 -7.99
N ASP A 66 0.82 5.35 -8.60
CA ASP A 66 2.26 5.60 -8.49
C ASP A 66 2.62 6.45 -7.27
N THR A 67 1.68 6.79 -6.41
CA THR A 67 1.98 7.48 -5.14
C THR A 67 2.46 6.52 -4.06
N LEU A 68 3.54 6.87 -3.36
CA LEU A 68 4.11 6.10 -2.25
C LEU A 68 4.43 6.97 -1.04
N ASN A 69 4.63 6.31 0.10
CA ASN A 69 5.16 6.92 1.31
C ASN A 69 6.68 6.74 1.36
N VAL A 70 7.39 7.64 2.05
CA VAL A 70 8.87 7.59 2.17
C VAL A 70 9.37 6.23 2.67
N GLY A 71 8.67 5.63 3.64
CA GLY A 71 9.00 4.29 4.17
C GLY A 71 8.93 3.14 3.16
N MET A 72 8.31 3.36 2.00
CA MET A 72 8.16 2.37 0.93
C MET A 72 9.16 2.56 -0.21
N ILE A 73 10.00 3.61 -0.16
CA ILE A 73 10.92 3.99 -1.24
C ILE A 73 11.85 2.85 -1.63
N PHE A 74 12.38 2.07 -0.68
CA PHE A 74 13.30 0.96 -0.97
C PHE A 74 12.61 -0.41 -1.16
N ASN A 75 11.29 -0.46 -1.00
CA ASN A 75 10.52 -1.70 -1.02
C ASN A 75 9.52 -1.70 -2.19
N ARG A 76 10.02 -1.50 -3.41
CA ARG A 76 9.25 -1.61 -4.67
C ARG A 76 9.61 -2.91 -5.41
N PRO A 77 8.70 -3.43 -6.25
CA PRO A 77 8.92 -4.69 -6.96
C PRO A 77 9.94 -4.58 -8.12
N TYR A 78 10.27 -3.36 -8.55
CA TYR A 78 11.24 -3.11 -9.62
C TYR A 78 12.65 -2.98 -9.07
N ASP A 79 13.64 -3.53 -9.78
CA ASP A 79 15.05 -3.37 -9.41
C ASP A 79 15.57 -1.96 -9.68
N GLU A 80 15.05 -1.29 -10.71
CA GLU A 80 15.42 0.08 -11.10
C GLU A 80 14.18 0.94 -11.32
N TYR A 81 14.10 2.06 -10.61
CA TYR A 81 12.98 3.01 -10.70
C TYR A 81 13.40 4.40 -10.21
N TYR A 82 12.61 5.40 -10.59
CA TYR A 82 12.70 6.74 -10.04
C TYR A 82 11.65 6.97 -8.96
N VAL A 83 11.98 7.80 -7.97
CA VAL A 83 11.03 8.40 -7.03
C VAL A 83 11.18 9.91 -7.13
N ILE A 84 10.10 10.61 -7.44
CA ILE A 84 10.04 12.07 -7.32
C ILE A 84 9.38 12.43 -5.99
N ALA A 85 10.19 12.94 -5.07
CA ALA A 85 9.71 13.57 -3.85
C ALA A 85 9.45 15.05 -4.15
N TYR A 86 8.28 15.56 -3.79
CA TYR A 86 7.92 16.96 -4.06
C TYR A 86 6.93 17.48 -3.04
N ASP A 87 6.96 18.78 -2.79
CA ASP A 87 5.90 19.46 -2.07
C ASP A 87 4.76 19.87 -3.02
N SER A 88 3.59 19.28 -2.81
CA SER A 88 2.40 19.52 -3.64
C SER A 88 1.78 20.91 -3.47
N THR A 89 2.20 21.72 -2.47
CA THR A 89 1.72 23.10 -2.30
C THR A 89 2.49 24.12 -3.14
N ILE A 90 3.57 23.70 -3.82
CA ILE A 90 4.39 24.60 -4.65
C ILE A 90 3.78 24.64 -6.06
N ASP A 91 3.56 25.85 -6.59
CA ASP A 91 2.84 26.12 -7.85
C ASP A 91 3.46 25.45 -9.10
N ASP A 92 4.69 24.93 -9.01
CA ASP A 92 5.37 24.22 -10.09
C ASP A 92 4.85 22.78 -10.35
N ALA A 93 3.83 22.32 -9.61
CA ALA A 93 3.23 21.00 -9.77
C ALA A 93 2.81 20.67 -11.23
N MET A 94 2.38 21.68 -11.99
CA MET A 94 2.00 21.53 -13.41
C MET A 94 3.20 21.23 -14.33
N VAL A 95 4.38 21.79 -14.02
CA VAL A 95 5.62 21.57 -14.78
C VAL A 95 6.09 20.13 -14.59
N TYR A 96 6.04 19.61 -13.37
CA TYR A 96 6.43 18.23 -13.06
C TYR A 96 5.52 17.21 -13.73
N SER A 97 4.20 17.46 -13.71
CA SER A 97 3.21 16.57 -14.32
C SER A 97 3.44 16.39 -15.83
N THR A 98 3.68 17.48 -16.55
CA THR A 98 3.92 17.43 -18.01
C THR A 98 5.23 16.72 -18.34
N LEU A 99 6.31 17.03 -17.61
CA LEU A 99 7.61 16.40 -17.78
C LEU A 99 7.53 14.88 -17.59
N ILE A 100 6.92 14.43 -16.48
CA ILE A 100 6.82 13.00 -16.16
C ILE A 100 5.90 12.28 -17.14
N THR A 101 4.79 12.90 -17.54
CA THR A 101 3.89 12.34 -18.56
C THR A 101 4.59 12.12 -19.88
N ASN A 102 5.43 13.06 -20.32
CA ASN A 102 6.19 12.93 -21.56
C ASN A 102 7.28 11.85 -21.45
N TYR A 103 7.98 11.80 -20.33
CA TYR A 103 8.99 10.77 -20.07
C TYR A 103 8.39 9.37 -20.07
N THR A 104 7.27 9.15 -19.37
CA THR A 104 6.61 7.84 -19.24
C THR A 104 6.01 7.30 -20.54
N LYS A 105 5.80 8.16 -21.55
CA LYS A 105 5.36 7.74 -22.90
C LYS A 105 6.48 7.12 -23.74
N LYS A 106 7.74 7.23 -23.32
CA LYS A 106 8.87 6.64 -24.04
C LYS A 106 8.91 5.13 -23.84
N GLU A 107 9.24 4.41 -24.91
CA GLU A 107 9.27 2.93 -24.96
C GLU A 107 10.18 2.31 -23.88
N ASN A 108 11.32 2.95 -23.58
CA ASN A 108 12.29 2.48 -22.58
C ASN A 108 12.30 3.33 -21.30
N SER A 109 11.16 3.93 -20.93
CA SER A 109 11.08 4.74 -19.72
C SER A 109 11.16 3.88 -18.45
N ILE A 110 12.02 4.29 -17.53
CA ILE A 110 12.09 3.70 -16.17
C ILE A 110 10.85 4.14 -15.38
N LYS A 111 10.23 3.24 -14.62
CA LYS A 111 9.04 3.57 -13.80
C LYS A 111 9.32 4.74 -12.84
N ILE A 112 8.39 5.68 -12.75
CA ILE A 112 8.44 6.82 -11.80
C ILE A 112 7.35 6.65 -10.75
N TYR A 113 7.72 6.80 -9.49
CA TYR A 113 6.81 6.92 -8.36
C TYR A 113 6.82 8.33 -7.77
N TYR A 114 5.71 8.75 -7.19
CA TYR A 114 5.48 10.05 -6.60
C TYR A 114 5.48 9.95 -5.08
N CYS A 115 6.20 10.83 -4.40
CA CYS A 115 6.22 10.95 -2.96
C CYS A 115 5.87 12.39 -2.57
N ASP A 116 4.61 12.62 -2.24
CA ASP A 116 4.13 13.94 -1.83
C ASP A 116 4.56 14.24 -0.39
N LEU A 117 5.45 15.22 -0.24
CA LEU A 117 6.04 15.66 1.02
C LEU A 117 5.07 16.46 1.88
N ASN A 118 3.94 16.92 1.35
CA ASN A 118 2.92 17.59 2.16
C ASN A 118 2.03 16.59 2.92
N LYS A 119 2.08 15.30 2.56
CA LYS A 119 1.33 14.26 3.29
C LYS A 119 1.88 14.10 4.70
N ILE A 120 0.98 13.94 5.68
CA ILE A 120 1.31 13.79 7.11
C ILE A 120 2.38 12.72 7.36
N VAL A 121 2.37 11.63 6.60
CA VAL A 121 3.31 10.51 6.72
C VAL A 121 4.69 10.75 6.09
N ASN A 122 4.83 11.82 5.29
CA ASN A 122 6.04 12.15 4.55
C ASN A 122 6.65 13.51 4.97
N LYS A 123 5.86 14.40 5.57
CA LYS A 123 6.27 15.78 5.90
C LYS A 123 7.52 15.89 6.77
N ASP A 124 7.75 14.92 7.65
CA ASP A 124 8.91 14.95 8.55
C ASP A 124 10.23 14.67 7.82
N TYR A 125 10.16 14.16 6.58
CA TYR A 125 11.31 13.95 5.69
C TYR A 125 11.58 15.16 4.78
N LYS A 126 10.71 16.18 4.77
CA LYS A 126 11.01 17.45 4.10
C LYS A 126 12.03 18.21 4.95
N SER A 127 13.11 18.62 4.32
CA SER A 127 14.15 19.44 4.95
C SER A 127 13.56 20.78 5.41
N LYS A 128 13.87 21.16 6.65
CA LYS A 128 13.42 22.43 7.25
C LYS A 128 14.41 23.57 6.99
N ASP A 129 15.69 23.23 6.81
CA ASP A 129 16.79 24.16 6.59
C ASP A 129 17.32 24.13 5.15
N GLY A 130 16.62 23.43 4.25
CA GLY A 130 16.99 23.30 2.83
C GLY A 130 18.19 22.38 2.58
N LYS A 131 18.64 21.63 3.59
CA LYS A 131 19.68 20.62 3.46
C LYS A 131 19.04 19.25 3.26
N SER A 132 19.25 18.69 2.07
CA SER A 132 18.90 17.31 1.76
C SER A 132 20.00 16.34 2.21
N ASN A 133 19.71 15.03 2.15
CA ASN A 133 20.70 14.00 2.41
C ASN A 133 20.87 13.04 1.21
N PRO A 134 21.77 13.35 0.26
CA PRO A 134 22.02 12.48 -0.90
C PRO A 134 22.70 11.16 -0.55
N ASN A 135 23.31 11.05 0.64
CA ASN A 135 24.04 9.87 1.10
C ASN A 135 23.18 8.94 1.97
N ALA A 136 21.87 9.17 2.03
CA ALA A 136 20.96 8.37 2.84
C ALA A 136 21.02 6.88 2.46
N SER A 137 21.39 6.05 3.43
CA SER A 137 21.48 4.60 3.29
C SER A 137 20.25 3.87 3.83
N SER A 138 19.45 4.57 4.63
CA SER A 138 18.24 4.08 5.27
C SER A 138 17.08 5.07 5.07
N VAL A 139 15.85 4.61 5.35
CA VAL A 139 14.66 5.47 5.26
C VAL A 139 14.79 6.66 6.21
N GLN A 140 15.27 6.42 7.43
CA GLN A 140 15.36 7.41 8.50
C GLN A 140 16.35 8.53 8.19
N GLU A 141 17.35 8.25 7.36
CA GLU A 141 18.34 9.23 6.91
C GLU A 141 17.86 10.10 5.74
N LEU A 142 16.76 9.73 5.08
CA LEU A 142 16.25 10.49 3.94
C LEU A 142 15.84 11.89 4.39
N SER A 143 16.29 12.89 3.65
CA SER A 143 15.85 14.27 3.82
C SER A 143 15.80 14.92 2.44
N PHE A 144 14.62 15.44 2.07
CA PHE A 144 14.32 15.95 0.75
C PHE A 144 14.22 17.46 0.73
N ASN A 145 14.62 18.08 -0.38
CA ASN A 145 14.31 19.48 -0.63
C ASN A 145 12.87 19.62 -1.15
N GLU A 146 12.52 20.80 -1.64
CA GLU A 146 11.19 21.08 -2.21
C GLU A 146 10.83 20.15 -3.36
N VAL A 147 11.83 19.78 -4.17
CA VAL A 147 11.74 18.74 -5.18
C VAL A 147 13.05 17.95 -5.18
N THR A 148 12.92 16.62 -5.23
CA THR A 148 14.05 15.70 -5.31
C THR A 148 13.69 14.53 -6.22
N LEU A 149 14.56 14.19 -7.16
CA LEU A 149 14.49 12.95 -7.92
C LEU A 149 15.54 11.95 -7.39
N LEU A 150 15.06 10.81 -6.91
CA LEU A 150 15.90 9.68 -6.55
C LEU A 150 15.88 8.64 -7.67
N LYS A 151 17.05 8.13 -8.01
CA LYS A 151 17.18 6.89 -8.77
C LYS A 151 17.48 5.77 -7.79
N ILE A 152 16.59 4.80 -7.72
CA ILE A 152 16.79 3.59 -6.92
C ILE A 152 17.23 2.48 -7.85
N ARG A 153 18.30 1.78 -7.46
CA ARG A 153 18.72 0.54 -8.09
C ARG A 153 19.07 -0.48 -7.02
N ASN A 154 18.56 -1.70 -7.12
CA ASN A 154 18.79 -2.78 -6.15
C ASN A 154 18.52 -2.32 -4.70
N LYS A 155 17.41 -1.59 -4.51
CA LYS A 155 16.95 -1.05 -3.22
C LYS A 155 17.90 -0.03 -2.57
N LYS A 156 18.82 0.57 -3.33
CA LYS A 156 19.73 1.63 -2.87
C LYS A 156 19.57 2.89 -3.71
N VAL A 157 19.78 4.05 -3.09
CA VAL A 157 19.89 5.31 -3.82
C VAL A 157 21.19 5.26 -4.63
N VAL A 158 21.09 5.33 -5.95
CA VAL A 158 22.26 5.42 -6.86
C VAL A 158 22.40 6.79 -7.51
N ASN A 159 21.35 7.60 -7.48
CA ASN A 159 21.42 9.00 -7.85
C ASN A 159 20.41 9.80 -7.04
N TYR A 160 20.77 11.03 -6.71
CA TYR A 160 19.98 11.93 -5.88
C TYR A 160 20.13 13.35 -6.43
N ILE A 161 19.03 13.93 -6.92
CA ILE A 161 19.04 15.20 -7.65
C ILE A 161 18.00 16.14 -7.04
N ASP A 162 18.44 17.25 -6.43
CA ASP A 162 17.54 18.31 -5.93
C ASP A 162 17.37 19.49 -6.90
N ASN A 163 18.23 19.60 -7.91
CA ASN A 163 18.18 20.71 -8.84
C ASN A 163 17.16 20.43 -9.94
N ILE A 164 16.18 21.33 -10.08
CA ILE A 164 15.09 21.13 -11.02
C ILE A 164 15.54 21.08 -12.50
N ASP A 165 16.56 21.82 -12.89
CA ASP A 165 17.05 21.79 -14.27
C ASP A 165 17.78 20.48 -14.58
N GLN A 166 18.47 19.90 -13.60
CA GLN A 166 19.03 18.55 -13.72
C GLN A 166 17.93 17.48 -13.79
N ILE A 167 16.84 17.63 -13.02
CA ILE A 167 15.67 16.74 -13.11
C ILE A 167 15.06 16.82 -14.51
N LYS A 168 14.82 18.03 -15.04
CA LYS A 168 14.33 18.24 -16.41
C LYS A 168 15.24 17.59 -17.43
N SER A 169 16.55 17.75 -17.32
CA SER A 169 17.51 17.12 -18.24
C SER A 169 17.53 15.60 -18.15
N THR A 170 17.33 15.04 -16.94
CA THR A 170 17.33 13.59 -16.70
C THR A 170 16.07 12.93 -17.28
N LEU A 171 14.94 13.62 -17.21
CA LEU A 171 13.62 13.13 -17.66
C LEU A 171 13.24 13.63 -19.07
N LYS A 172 14.14 14.35 -19.75
CA LYS A 172 13.91 14.88 -21.09
C LYS A 172 13.77 13.78 -22.12
#